data_AF-A0A353VWG6-F1
#
_entry.id   AF-A0A353VWG6-F1
#
_cell.length_a   1.000
_cell.length_b   1.000
_cell.length_c   1.000
_cell.angle_alpha   90.00
_cell.angle_beta   90.00
_cell.angle_gamma   90.00
#
_symmetry.space_group_name_H-M   'P 1'
#
loop_
_entity.id
_entity.type
_entity.pdbx_description
1 polymer ?
#
loop_
_entity_poly.entity_id
_entity_poly.type
_entity_poly.pdbx_seq_one_letter_code
_entity_poly.pdbx_strand_id
1 'polypeptide(L)'
;MDKNKQIEIEAAAFRRLVEHLRAHTEVQNIDLMNLADFCRNCLSKWYRSEAEERGISIDYESAREIIYGMPYPEWKNKYQKEASEAQKEIFNSKKQRD
;
A
#
# COMPACT_ATOMS: atom_id res chain seq x y z
N MET A 1 -24.70 -5.35 14.41
CA MET A 1 -23.51 -4.84 15.13
C MET A 1 -23.67 -3.33 15.26
N ASP A 2 -23.23 -2.71 16.36
CA ASP A 2 -23.23 -1.25 16.47
C ASP A 2 -22.25 -0.63 15.46
N LYS A 3 -22.60 0.54 14.90
CA LYS A 3 -21.84 1.17 13.83
C LYS A 3 -20.43 1.58 14.28
N ASN A 4 -20.27 2.03 15.52
CA ASN A 4 -18.93 2.40 16.02
C ASN A 4 -18.06 1.17 16.18
N LYS A 5 -18.61 0.06 16.71
CA LYS A 5 -17.91 -1.22 16.78
C LYS A 5 -17.49 -1.73 15.40
N GLN A 6 -18.34 -1.57 14.39
CA GLN A 6 -17.99 -1.93 13.02
C GLN A 6 -16.76 -1.18 12.52
N ILE A 7 -16.75 0.15 12.66
CA ILE A 7 -15.64 1.02 12.25
C ILE A 7 -14.35 0.65 13.00
N GLU A 8 -14.44 0.39 14.31
CA GLU A 8 -13.29 -0.01 15.12
C GLU A 8 -12.66 -1.32 14.63
N ILE A 9 -13.50 -2.31 14.27
CA ILE A 9 -13.07 -3.61 13.76
C ILE A 9 -12.43 -3.46 12.37
N GLU A 10 -13.06 -2.73 11.46
CA GLU A 10 -12.53 -2.47 10.11
C GLU A 10 -11.17 -1.75 10.18
N ALA A 11 -11.06 -0.73 11.04
CA ALA A 11 -9.80 -0.02 11.26
C ALA A 11 -8.74 -0.92 11.89
N ALA A 12 -9.10 -1.81 12.82
CA ALA A 12 -8.18 -2.79 13.41
C ALA A 12 -7.68 -3.82 12.38
N ALA A 13 -8.57 -4.29 11.51
CA ALA A 13 -8.20 -5.20 10.41
C ALA A 13 -7.26 -4.52 9.42
N PHE A 14 -7.51 -3.26 9.05
CA PHE A 14 -6.61 -2.48 8.19
C PHE A 14 -5.23 -2.31 8.83
N ARG A 15 -5.16 -1.92 10.10
CA ARG A 15 -3.88 -1.82 10.83
C ARG A 15 -3.13 -3.16 10.85
N ARG A 16 -3.84 -4.28 10.99
CA ARG A 16 -3.24 -5.62 10.97
C ARG A 16 -2.70 -5.99 9.58
N LEU A 17 -3.40 -5.63 8.51
CA LEU A 17 -2.91 -5.79 7.13
C LEU A 17 -1.64 -4.98 6.90
N VAL A 18 -1.64 -3.70 7.30
CA VAL A 18 -0.47 -2.81 7.18
C VAL A 18 0.72 -3.41 7.91
N GLU A 19 0.53 -3.86 9.16
CA GLU A 19 1.60 -4.48 9.94
C GLU A 19 2.10 -5.78 9.32
N HIS A 20 1.19 -6.62 8.82
CA HIS A 20 1.56 -7.83 8.09
C HIS A 20 2.44 -7.50 6.88
N LEU A 21 2.08 -6.50 6.07
CA LEU A 21 2.87 -6.08 4.90
C LEU A 21 4.22 -5.45 5.27
N ARG A 22 4.36 -4.86 6.46
CA ARG A 22 5.65 -4.34 6.97
C ARG A 22 6.57 -5.47 7.41
N ALA A 23 6.03 -6.49 8.07
CA ALA A 23 6.80 -7.67 8.48
C ALA A 23 7.27 -8.51 7.27
N HIS A 24 6.48 -8.53 6.19
CA HIS A 24 6.75 -9.31 4.97
C HIS A 24 7.39 -8.45 3.89
N THR A 25 8.60 -7.93 4.17
CA THR A 25 9.36 -7.06 3.25
C THR A 25 9.74 -7.74 1.95
N GLU A 26 9.84 -9.07 1.93
CA GLU A 26 10.08 -9.89 0.75
C GLU A 26 8.95 -9.83 -0.28
N VAL A 27 7.72 -9.53 0.15
CA VAL A 27 6.57 -9.32 -0.73
C VAL A 27 6.73 -7.98 -1.43
N GLN A 28 7.21 -7.95 -2.67
CA GLN A 28 7.43 -6.71 -3.40
C GLN A 28 6.12 -6.13 -3.94
N ASN A 29 6.06 -4.80 -4.07
CA ASN A 29 4.88 -4.14 -4.62
C ASN A 29 4.58 -4.58 -6.06
N ILE A 30 5.59 -4.90 -6.87
CA ILE A 30 5.37 -5.37 -8.24
C ILE A 30 4.70 -6.74 -8.27
N ASP A 31 5.01 -7.63 -7.34
CA ASP A 31 4.34 -8.93 -7.23
C ASP A 31 2.88 -8.77 -6.83
N LEU A 32 2.61 -7.89 -5.86
CA LEU A 32 1.23 -7.57 -5.46
C LEU A 32 0.43 -6.95 -6.61
N MET A 33 1.01 -6.03 -7.40
CA MET A 33 0.36 -5.48 -8.59
C MET A 33 0.11 -6.58 -9.65
N ASN A 34 1.11 -7.42 -9.91
CA ASN A 34 1.00 -8.51 -10.88
C ASN A 34 -0.02 -9.58 -10.47
N LEU A 35 -0.24 -9.80 -9.18
CA LEU A 35 -1.18 -10.80 -8.68
C LEU A 35 -2.58 -10.23 -8.44
N ALA A 36 -2.66 -9.17 -7.64
CA ALA A 36 -3.89 -8.68 -7.02
C ALA A 36 -4.28 -7.25 -7.41
N ASP A 37 -3.50 -6.61 -8.29
CA ASP A 37 -3.77 -5.27 -8.82
C ASP A 37 -3.83 -4.14 -7.78
N PHE A 38 -3.27 -4.39 -6.60
CA PHE A 38 -2.99 -3.36 -5.60
C PHE A 38 -1.65 -3.62 -4.94
N CYS A 39 -1.10 -2.61 -4.27
CA CYS A 39 0.11 -2.77 -3.45
C CYS A 39 0.11 -1.73 -2.30
N ARG A 40 1.20 -1.64 -1.53
CA ARG A 40 1.35 -0.66 -0.42
C ARG A 40 1.16 0.78 -0.88
N ASN A 41 1.60 1.12 -2.10
CA ASN A 41 1.39 2.44 -2.68
C ASN A 41 -0.09 2.72 -2.98
N CYS A 42 -0.88 1.71 -3.36
CA CYS A 42 -2.33 1.86 -3.53
C CYS A 42 -2.99 2.15 -2.18
N LEU A 43 -2.62 1.43 -1.11
CA LEU A 43 -3.11 1.71 0.24
C LEU A 43 -2.78 3.14 0.68
N SER A 44 -1.59 3.65 0.32
CA SER A 44 -1.18 5.03 0.63
C SER A 44 -2.02 6.06 -0.12
N LYS A 45 -2.35 5.78 -1.39
CA LYS A 45 -3.26 6.63 -2.18
C LYS A 45 -4.67 6.63 -1.60
N TRP A 46 -5.21 5.47 -1.26
CA TRP A 46 -6.55 5.36 -0.67
C TRP A 46 -6.63 6.09 0.67
N TYR A 47 -5.62 5.92 1.53
CA TYR A 47 -5.55 6.65 2.81
C TYR A 47 -5.58 8.17 2.59
N ARG A 48 -4.81 8.66 1.62
CA ARG A 48 -4.80 10.08 1.25
C ARG A 48 -6.16 10.55 0.74
N SER A 49 -6.75 9.84 -0.21
CA SER A 49 -8.05 10.20 -0.80
C SER A 49 -9.17 10.22 0.24
N GLU A 50 -9.24 9.22 1.14
CA GLU A 50 -10.23 9.19 2.21
C GLU A 50 -10.04 10.32 3.23
N ALA A 51 -8.79 10.75 3.47
CA ALA A 51 -8.50 11.92 4.30
C ALA A 51 -8.97 13.22 3.61
N GLU A 52 -8.66 13.38 2.32
CA GLU A 52 -9.06 14.54 1.50
C GLU A 52 -10.60 14.68 1.48
N GLU A 53 -11.34 13.58 1.30
CA GLU A 53 -12.82 13.56 1.33
C GLU A 53 -13.41 13.99 2.67
N ARG A 54 -12.63 13.88 3.76
CA ARG A 54 -13.01 14.30 5.12
C ARG A 54 -12.45 15.67 5.48
N GLY A 55 -11.91 16.41 4.51
CA GLY A 55 -11.34 17.74 4.72
C GLY A 55 -9.99 17.74 5.43
N ILE A 56 -9.31 16.60 5.50
CA ILE A 56 -7.99 16.45 6.13
C ILE A 56 -6.94 16.43 5.01
N SER A 57 -6.07 17.45 4.99
CA SER A 57 -4.95 17.47 4.05
C SER A 57 -3.81 16.58 4.55
N ILE A 58 -3.45 15.59 3.75
CA ILE A 58 -2.26 14.77 3.94
C ILE A 58 -1.55 14.65 2.59
N ASP A 59 -0.25 14.92 2.55
CA ASP A 59 0.50 14.70 1.31
C ASP A 59 0.79 13.21 1.10
N TYR A 60 1.21 12.86 -0.11
CA TYR A 60 1.45 11.46 -0.46
C TYR A 60 2.64 10.84 0.28
N GLU A 61 3.66 11.62 0.64
CA GLU A 61 4.83 11.13 1.39
C GLU A 61 4.41 10.75 2.81
N SER A 62 3.66 11.64 3.47
CA SER A 62 3.07 11.39 4.79
C SER A 62 2.17 10.15 4.78
N ALA A 63 1.32 10.00 3.76
CA ALA A 63 0.48 8.81 3.61
C ALA A 63 1.32 7.53 3.41
N ARG A 64 2.41 7.60 2.65
CA ARG A 64 3.35 6.47 2.54
C ARG A 64 4.00 6.16 3.87
N GLU A 65 4.47 7.14 4.62
CA GLU A 65 5.08 6.90 5.94
C GLU A 65 4.12 6.17 6.89
N ILE A 66 2.83 6.53 6.88
CA ILE A 66 1.79 5.83 7.63
C ILE A 66 1.68 4.35 7.20
N ILE A 67 1.75 4.03 5.91
CA ILE A 67 1.62 2.65 5.43
C ILE A 67 2.92 1.86 5.62
N TYR A 68 4.08 2.45 5.31
CA TYR A 68 5.38 1.78 5.37
C TYR A 68 5.99 1.72 6.77
N GLY A 69 5.52 2.56 7.71
CA GLY A 69 6.02 2.64 9.09
C GLY A 69 7.36 3.38 9.21
N MET A 70 7.86 3.97 8.12
CA MET A 70 9.07 4.78 8.03
C MET A 70 9.03 5.59 6.72
N PRO A 71 9.87 6.62 6.55
CA PRO A 71 9.95 7.35 5.29
C PRO A 71 10.17 6.41 4.10
N TYR A 72 9.38 6.56 3.03
CA TYR A 72 9.46 5.69 1.86
C TYR A 72 10.86 5.60 1.24
N PRO A 73 11.66 6.69 1.15
CA PRO A 73 13.04 6.58 0.67
C PRO A 73 13.90 5.62 1.52
N GLU A 74 13.72 5.62 2.84
CA GLU A 74 14.43 4.68 3.72
C GLU A 74 13.96 3.24 3.51
N TRP A 75 12.66 3.02 3.39
CA TRP A 75 12.10 1.69 3.12
C TRP A 75 12.61 1.15 1.78
N LYS A 76 12.61 2.00 0.74
CA LYS A 76 13.11 1.67 -0.59
C LYS A 76 14.58 1.24 -0.54
N ASN A 77 15.41 2.00 0.18
CA ASN A 77 16.83 1.67 0.30
C ASN A 77 17.09 0.38 1.09
N LYS A 78 16.27 0.08 2.11
CA LYS A 78 16.45 -1.11 2.96
C LYS A 78 15.89 -2.40 2.34
N TYR A 79 14.75 -2.31 1.65
CA TYR A 79 13.93 -3.50 1.36
C TYR A 79 13.46 -3.64 -0.09
N GLN A 80 13.45 -2.56 -0.87
CA GLN A 80 12.99 -2.64 -2.26
C GLN A 80 14.09 -3.24 -3.13
N LYS A 81 13.73 -4.31 -3.86
CA LYS A 81 14.60 -4.93 -4.85
C LYS A 81 14.27 -4.41 -6.25
N GLU A 82 15.26 -4.45 -7.13
CA GLU A 82 14.99 -4.24 -8.54
C GLU A 82 14.09 -5.36 -9.07
N ALA A 83 13.06 -5.00 -9.83
CA ALA A 83 12.18 -5.97 -10.46
C ALA A 83 12.93 -6.74 -11.55
N SER A 84 12.70 -8.04 -11.64
CA SER A 84 13.18 -8.85 -12.76
C SER A 84 12.45 -8.48 -14.05
N GLU A 85 13.05 -8.81 -15.20
CA GLU A 85 12.42 -8.59 -16.50
C GLU A 85 11.07 -9.30 -16.61
N ALA A 86 10.97 -10.55 -16.13
CA ALA A 86 9.69 -11.27 -16.09
C ALA A 86 8.61 -10.54 -15.27
N GLN A 87 8.96 -9.95 -14.11
CA GLN A 87 8.00 -9.18 -13.32
C GLN A 87 7.57 -7.89 -14.06
N LYS A 88 8.51 -7.21 -14.74
CA LYS A 88 8.23 -6.03 -15.55
C LYS A 88 7.34 -6.35 -16.75
N GLU A 89 7.58 -7.47 -17.44
CA GLU A 89 6.78 -7.93 -18.57
C GLU A 89 5.32 -8.19 -18.16
N ILE A 90 5.09 -8.94 -17.07
CA ILE A 90 3.73 -9.19 -16.56
C ILE A 90 3.04 -7.85 -16.25
N PHE A 91 3.73 -6.95 -15.54
CA PHE A 91 3.18 -5.65 -15.16
C PHE A 91 2.80 -4.80 -16.38
N ASN A 92 3.69 -4.72 -17.37
CA ASN A 92 3.45 -3.98 -18.60
C ASN A 92 2.33 -4.61 -19.44
N SER A 93 2.22 -5.94 -19.46
CA SER A 93 1.16 -6.65 -20.19
C SER A 93 -0.23 -6.40 -19.60
N LYS A 94 -0.33 -6.23 -18.28
CA LYS A 94 -1.58 -5.87 -17.61
C LYS A 94 -2.00 -4.45 -17.94
N LYS A 95 -1.07 -3.49 -17.86
CA LYS A 95 -1.32 -2.08 -18.23
C LYS A 95 -1.84 -1.87 -19.65
N GLN A 96 -1.56 -2.78 -20.57
CA GLN A 96 -2.03 -2.67 -21.97
C GLN A 96 -3.46 -3.18 -22.17
N ARG A 97 -4.03 -3.86 -21.18
CA ARG A 97 -5.39 -4.44 -21.26
C ARG A 97 -6.47 -3.50 -20.70
N ASP A 98 -6.05 -2.52 -19.90
CA ASP A 98 -6.89 -1.47 -19.33
C ASP A 98 -6.87 -0.21 -20.22
#